data_AF-A0A7C4DKL4-F1
#
_entry.id   AF-A0A7C4DKL4-F1
#
_cell.length_a   1.000
_cell.length_b   1.000
_cell.length_c   1.000
_cell.angle_alpha   90.00
_cell.angle_beta   90.00
_cell.angle_gamma   90.00
#
_symmetry.space_group_name_H-M   'P 1'
#
loop_
_entity.id
_entity.type
_entity.pdbx_description
1 polymer ?
#
loop_
_entity_poly.entity_id
_entity_poly.type
_entity_poly.pdbx_seq_one_letter_code
_entity_poly.pdbx_strand_id
1 'polypeptide(L)'
;MANKQSAGVFAAVLWLAGVFTLGVYLPGLPPEKMKIDDLPVELPQVTKPELIQDQSQAKNIIEVSRDIPKDFNYLIKLYDQLAPFNPKRDPHLTAEQIERFITAYDAYAAEMKNFKKNTIGERPGVQAVFAYYGMIHNYHRVVKMRAQLRVDMTDEEADWIRDRIMEAALFAVLSALEDHQYESEEQKQHLESLRVNLYTVIGAFKNNEKEEPIPVPEKFNRFAVPRSNIELFLDYYYRPNRSGINWTKIHFNRPTLIQFNRETIMAKAANNPP
;
A
#
# COMPACT_ATOMS: atom_id res chain seq x y z
N MET A 1 -18.05 -14.30 38.16
CA MET A 1 -18.36 -14.90 36.85
C MET A 1 -17.43 -14.26 35.83
N ALA A 2 -16.30 -14.90 35.52
CA ALA A 2 -15.33 -14.38 34.56
C ALA A 2 -15.81 -14.70 33.13
N ASN A 3 -15.64 -13.74 32.22
CA ASN A 3 -16.15 -13.75 30.84
C ASN A 3 -15.64 -14.97 30.05
N LYS A 4 -16.50 -15.98 29.80
CA LYS A 4 -16.17 -17.19 29.01
C LYS A 4 -15.78 -16.88 27.55
N GLN A 5 -16.09 -15.69 27.03
CA GLN A 5 -15.67 -15.24 25.70
C GLN A 5 -14.17 -14.94 25.58
N SER A 6 -13.50 -14.53 26.66
CA SER A 6 -12.08 -14.16 26.58
C SER A 6 -11.16 -15.37 26.46
N ALA A 7 -11.57 -16.54 26.96
CA ALA A 7 -10.74 -17.76 26.98
C ALA A 7 -10.58 -18.42 25.59
N GLY A 8 -11.63 -18.41 24.76
CA GLY A 8 -11.57 -18.93 23.39
C GLY A 8 -10.73 -18.05 22.46
N VAL A 9 -10.83 -16.73 22.64
CA VAL A 9 -9.93 -15.78 22.00
C VAL A 9 -8.49 -15.99 22.49
N PHE A 10 -8.29 -16.27 23.78
CA PHE A 10 -6.95 -16.49 24.34
C PHE A 10 -6.27 -17.77 23.81
N ALA A 11 -7.02 -18.87 23.62
CA ALA A 11 -6.49 -20.10 23.03
C ALA A 11 -6.21 -19.95 21.53
N ALA A 12 -7.08 -19.25 20.80
CA ALA A 12 -6.82 -18.87 19.42
C ALA A 12 -5.57 -17.96 19.34
N VAL A 13 -5.43 -16.98 20.23
CA VAL A 13 -4.27 -16.09 20.34
C VAL A 13 -3.00 -16.85 20.72
N LEU A 14 -3.07 -17.87 21.58
CA LEU A 14 -1.92 -18.72 21.95
C LEU A 14 -1.50 -19.64 20.80
N TRP A 15 -2.46 -20.23 20.07
CA TRP A 15 -2.18 -20.98 18.85
C TRP A 15 -1.64 -20.06 17.75
N LEU A 16 -2.21 -18.86 17.61
CA LEU A 16 -1.75 -17.82 16.70
C LEU A 16 -0.34 -17.36 17.04
N ALA A 17 -0.03 -17.13 18.32
CA ALA A 17 1.31 -16.78 18.78
C ALA A 17 2.30 -17.91 18.51
N GLY A 18 1.89 -19.18 18.69
CA GLY A 18 2.69 -20.35 18.36
C GLY A 18 2.95 -20.52 16.87
N VAL A 19 1.94 -20.33 16.02
CA VAL A 19 2.07 -20.37 14.55
C VAL A 19 2.86 -19.17 14.03
N PHE A 20 2.74 -17.99 14.65
CA PHE A 20 3.57 -16.82 14.32
C PHE A 20 5.02 -17.03 14.74
N THR A 21 5.29 -17.49 15.97
CA THR A 21 6.68 -17.72 16.43
C THR A 21 7.33 -18.91 15.72
N LEU A 22 6.60 -19.97 15.40
CA LEU A 22 7.16 -21.13 14.68
C LEU A 22 7.23 -20.92 13.17
N GLY A 23 6.23 -20.28 12.56
CA GLY A 23 6.17 -20.07 11.10
C GLY A 23 7.02 -18.90 10.59
N VAL A 24 7.27 -17.89 11.43
CA VAL A 24 8.09 -16.71 11.06
C VAL A 24 9.53 -16.85 11.57
N TYR A 25 9.79 -17.61 12.64
CA TYR A 25 11.10 -17.59 13.33
C TYR A 25 11.88 -18.91 13.33
N LEU A 26 11.27 -20.05 12.99
CA LEU A 26 11.97 -21.35 12.96
C LEU A 26 11.70 -22.09 11.64
N PRO A 27 12.61 -22.00 10.64
CA PRO A 27 12.48 -22.82 9.45
C PRO A 27 12.68 -24.29 9.85
N GLY A 28 11.61 -25.10 9.74
CA GLY A 28 11.75 -26.56 9.60
C GLY A 28 11.12 -27.49 10.65
N LEU A 29 10.18 -27.06 11.50
CA LEU A 29 9.47 -28.00 12.39
C LEU A 29 8.18 -28.54 11.73
N PRO A 30 8.03 -29.87 11.52
CA PRO A 30 6.79 -30.45 11.03
C PRO A 30 5.69 -30.41 12.11
N PRO A 31 4.42 -30.16 11.72
CA PRO A 31 3.29 -29.97 12.64
C PRO A 31 2.89 -31.23 13.45
N GLU A 32 3.48 -32.39 13.14
CA GLU A 32 3.08 -33.70 13.70
C GLU A 32 3.56 -33.96 15.14
N LYS A 33 4.30 -33.02 15.77
CA LYS A 33 4.84 -33.19 17.13
C LYS A 33 4.06 -32.49 18.25
N MET A 34 2.95 -31.81 17.96
CA MET A 34 2.12 -31.20 19.01
C MET A 34 1.03 -32.18 19.48
N LYS A 35 1.26 -32.85 20.62
CA LYS A 35 0.18 -33.52 21.37
C LYS A 35 -0.58 -32.46 22.16
N ILE A 36 -1.83 -32.20 21.77
CA ILE A 36 -2.78 -31.37 22.50
C ILE A 36 -3.64 -32.32 23.33
N ASP A 37 -3.05 -32.91 24.38
CA ASP A 37 -3.80 -33.66 25.37
C ASP A 37 -3.81 -32.80 26.64
N ASP A 38 -5.00 -32.55 27.19
CA ASP A 38 -5.32 -31.81 28.43
C ASP A 38 -5.71 -30.32 28.32
N LEU A 39 -6.70 -29.98 27.48
CA LEU A 39 -7.49 -28.74 27.66
C LEU A 39 -9.00 -29.04 27.73
N PRO A 40 -9.67 -28.75 28.87
CA PRO A 40 -11.09 -28.99 29.03
C PRO A 40 -11.88 -27.77 28.52
N VAL A 41 -12.15 -27.71 27.22
CA VAL A 41 -12.99 -26.63 26.66
C VAL A 41 -13.90 -27.16 25.56
N GLU A 42 -15.22 -27.05 25.76
CA GLU A 42 -16.20 -27.24 24.70
C GLU A 42 -16.09 -26.07 23.70
N LEU A 43 -15.64 -26.38 22.49
CA LEU A 43 -15.53 -25.47 21.36
C LEU A 43 -16.93 -25.04 20.89
N PRO A 44 -17.09 -23.84 20.27
CA PRO A 44 -18.30 -23.53 19.51
C PRO A 44 -18.54 -24.66 18.49
N GLN A 45 -19.80 -25.02 18.24
CA GLN A 45 -20.18 -26.01 17.23
C GLN A 45 -19.90 -25.46 15.81
N VAL A 46 -18.62 -25.31 15.47
CA VAL A 46 -18.16 -25.37 14.09
C VAL A 46 -18.44 -26.79 13.67
N THR A 47 -19.22 -26.98 12.62
CA THR A 47 -19.40 -28.33 12.10
C THR A 47 -18.00 -28.84 11.72
N LYS A 48 -17.61 -30.03 12.18
CA LYS A 48 -16.30 -30.63 11.85
C LYS A 48 -15.88 -30.44 10.37
N PRO A 49 -16.79 -30.54 9.36
CA PRO A 49 -16.46 -30.23 7.97
C PRO A 49 -15.89 -28.84 7.71
N GLU A 50 -16.46 -27.77 8.28
CA GLU A 50 -16.03 -26.39 8.05
C GLU A 50 -14.65 -26.11 8.64
N LEU A 51 -14.36 -26.68 9.82
CA LEU A 51 -13.05 -26.58 10.45
C LEU A 51 -11.97 -27.29 9.62
N ILE A 52 -12.27 -28.48 9.08
CA ILE A 52 -11.35 -29.24 8.22
C ILE A 52 -11.07 -28.48 6.92
N GLN A 53 -12.10 -27.83 6.35
CA GLN A 53 -11.95 -27.01 5.15
C GLN A 53 -11.08 -25.77 5.40
N ASP A 54 -11.28 -25.06 6.51
CA ASP A 54 -10.45 -23.90 6.90
C ASP A 54 -8.98 -24.31 7.14
N GLN A 55 -8.76 -25.43 7.84
CA GLN A 55 -7.42 -26.00 8.05
C GLN A 55 -6.74 -26.36 6.72
N SER A 56 -7.47 -26.97 5.78
CA SER A 56 -6.94 -27.31 4.47
C SER A 56 -6.59 -26.05 3.66
N GLN A 57 -7.43 -25.01 3.71
CA GLN A 57 -7.15 -23.72 3.07
C GLN A 57 -5.91 -23.07 3.67
N ALA A 58 -5.81 -23.01 4.99
CA ALA A 58 -4.65 -22.47 5.70
C ALA A 58 -3.36 -23.23 5.35
N LYS A 59 -3.42 -24.57 5.26
CA LYS A 59 -2.27 -25.40 4.85
C LYS A 59 -1.80 -25.08 3.44
N ASN A 60 -2.72 -24.99 2.47
CA ASN A 60 -2.39 -24.62 1.09
C ASN A 60 -1.73 -23.23 1.02
N ILE A 61 -2.24 -22.27 1.80
CA ILE A 61 -1.66 -20.93 1.92
C ILE A 61 -0.20 -20.99 2.44
N ILE A 62 0.04 -21.77 3.48
CA ILE A 62 1.37 -21.95 4.06
C ILE A 62 2.31 -22.68 3.09
N GLU A 63 1.82 -23.61 2.28
CA GLU A 63 2.64 -24.29 1.28
C GLU A 63 3.11 -23.32 0.19
N VAL A 64 2.22 -22.46 -0.31
CA VAL A 64 2.58 -21.40 -1.28
C VAL A 64 3.63 -20.44 -0.68
N SER A 65 3.57 -20.16 0.63
CA SER A 65 4.51 -19.24 1.26
C SER A 65 5.95 -19.76 1.32
N ARG A 66 6.17 -21.08 1.19
CA ARG A 66 7.51 -21.71 1.24
C ARG A 66 8.42 -21.30 0.08
N ASP A 67 7.85 -20.89 -1.04
CA ASP A 67 8.64 -20.47 -2.20
C ASP A 67 8.97 -18.97 -2.19
N ILE A 68 8.30 -18.18 -1.35
CA ILE A 68 8.53 -16.73 -1.23
C ILE A 68 10.01 -16.39 -0.92
N PRO A 69 10.70 -17.06 0.04
CA PRO A 69 12.12 -16.77 0.29
C PRO A 69 13.02 -17.10 -0.91
N LYS A 70 12.72 -18.15 -1.68
CA LYS A 70 13.49 -18.52 -2.87
C LYS A 70 13.32 -17.47 -3.96
N ASP A 71 12.07 -17.07 -4.22
CA ASP A 71 11.73 -16.01 -5.17
C ASP A 71 12.41 -14.70 -4.79
N PHE A 72 12.32 -14.32 -3.51
CA PHE A 72 12.97 -13.11 -3.00
C PHE A 72 14.48 -13.13 -3.23
N ASN A 73 15.15 -14.23 -2.90
CA ASN A 73 16.60 -14.39 -3.09
C ASN A 73 17.03 -14.41 -4.57
N TYR A 74 16.15 -14.87 -5.47
CA TYR A 74 16.40 -14.78 -6.91
C TYR A 74 16.23 -13.34 -7.41
N LEU A 75 15.13 -12.69 -7.03
CA LEU A 75 14.81 -11.33 -7.47
C LEU A 75 15.82 -10.32 -6.97
N ILE A 76 16.32 -10.45 -5.73
CA ILE A 76 17.32 -9.52 -5.20
C ILE A 76 18.61 -9.55 -6.02
N LYS A 77 19.03 -10.72 -6.52
CA LYS A 77 20.20 -10.83 -7.41
C LYS A 77 19.99 -10.13 -8.74
N LEU A 78 18.78 -10.15 -9.28
CA LEU A 78 18.45 -9.39 -10.49
C LEU A 78 18.37 -7.90 -10.19
N TYR A 79 17.84 -7.55 -9.02
CA TYR A 79 17.70 -6.17 -8.57
C TYR A 79 19.06 -5.49 -8.38
N ASP A 80 20.03 -6.22 -7.82
CA ASP A 80 21.42 -5.76 -7.66
C ASP A 80 22.14 -5.49 -9.00
N GLN A 81 21.58 -5.96 -10.12
CA GLN A 81 22.10 -5.69 -11.47
C GLN A 81 21.52 -4.42 -12.10
N LEU A 82 20.47 -3.82 -11.50
CA LEU A 82 19.91 -2.57 -11.99
C LEU A 82 20.94 -1.44 -11.86
N ALA A 83 20.92 -0.53 -12.83
CA ALA A 83 21.74 0.67 -12.74
C ALA A 83 21.33 1.49 -11.50
N PRO A 84 22.27 1.97 -10.68
CA PRO A 84 21.92 2.75 -9.51
C PRO A 84 21.19 4.03 -9.93
N PHE A 85 20.02 4.26 -9.34
CA PHE A 85 19.30 5.50 -9.54
C PHE A 85 20.09 6.66 -8.93
N ASN A 86 20.55 7.56 -9.79
CA ASN A 86 21.20 8.79 -9.38
C ASN A 86 20.32 9.94 -9.84
N PRO A 87 19.34 10.38 -9.02
CA PRO A 87 18.56 11.54 -9.37
C PRO A 87 19.59 12.67 -9.52
N LYS A 88 19.68 13.25 -10.72
CA LYS A 88 20.34 14.54 -10.85
C LYS A 88 19.72 15.46 -9.79
N ARG A 89 20.37 16.56 -9.42
CA ARG A 89 19.72 17.64 -8.64
C ARG A 89 18.51 18.28 -9.37
N ASP A 90 18.04 17.61 -10.41
CA ASP A 90 16.94 17.92 -11.27
C ASP A 90 15.64 17.47 -10.58
N PRO A 91 14.79 18.41 -10.13
CA PRO A 91 13.52 18.07 -9.50
C PRO A 91 12.43 17.72 -10.52
N HIS A 92 12.70 17.78 -11.83
CA HIS A 92 11.70 17.64 -12.88
C HIS A 92 11.40 16.17 -13.18
N LEU A 93 10.12 15.84 -13.18
CA LEU A 93 9.58 14.58 -13.67
C LEU A 93 9.55 14.60 -15.19
N THR A 94 9.81 13.44 -15.78
CA THR A 94 9.57 13.20 -17.20
C THR A 94 8.32 12.35 -17.38
N ALA A 95 7.68 12.45 -18.55
CA ALA A 95 6.55 11.60 -18.90
C ALA A 95 6.93 10.11 -18.88
N GLU A 96 8.15 9.76 -19.30
CA GLU A 96 8.67 8.39 -19.31
C GLU A 96 8.78 7.81 -17.89
N GLN A 97 9.29 8.58 -16.93
CA GLN A 97 9.36 8.15 -15.52
C GLN A 97 7.98 7.85 -14.95
N ILE A 98 6.99 8.72 -15.21
CA ILE A 98 5.61 8.49 -14.77
C ILE A 98 5.04 7.24 -15.44
N GLU A 99 5.24 7.03 -16.75
CA GLU A 99 4.76 5.81 -17.43
C GLU A 99 5.39 4.54 -16.86
N ARG A 100 6.71 4.53 -16.63
CA ARG A 100 7.41 3.38 -16.04
C ARG A 100 6.87 3.08 -14.64
N PHE A 101 6.67 4.12 -13.83
CA PHE A 101 6.11 3.99 -12.49
C PHE A 101 4.68 3.41 -12.51
N ILE A 102 3.82 3.93 -13.38
CA ILE A 102 2.44 3.43 -13.52
C ILE A 102 2.43 1.99 -14.02
N THR A 103 3.29 1.65 -14.99
CA THR A 103 3.40 0.29 -15.53
C THR A 103 3.81 -0.71 -14.45
N ALA A 104 4.79 -0.36 -13.62
CA ALA A 104 5.14 -1.17 -12.44
C ALA A 104 3.98 -1.27 -11.46
N TYR A 105 3.30 -0.16 -11.16
CA TYR A 105 2.16 -0.15 -10.27
C TYR A 105 1.03 -1.07 -10.74
N ASP A 106 0.64 -0.99 -12.01
CA ASP A 106 -0.44 -1.80 -12.59
C ASP A 106 -0.10 -3.29 -12.59
N ALA A 107 1.14 -3.63 -12.92
CA ALA A 107 1.65 -5.00 -12.83
C ALA A 107 1.55 -5.55 -11.40
N TYR A 108 1.99 -4.75 -10.42
CA TYR A 108 1.89 -5.09 -9.01
C TYR A 108 0.43 -5.26 -8.57
N ALA A 109 -0.44 -4.31 -8.89
CA ALA A 109 -1.85 -4.32 -8.49
C ALA A 109 -2.61 -5.52 -9.09
N ALA A 110 -2.34 -5.85 -10.36
CA ALA A 110 -2.93 -6.99 -11.03
C ALA A 110 -2.53 -8.32 -10.36
N GLU A 111 -1.24 -8.50 -10.04
CA GLU A 111 -0.74 -9.72 -9.38
C GLU A 111 -1.31 -9.84 -7.95
N MET A 112 -1.33 -8.75 -7.18
CA MET A 112 -1.93 -8.73 -5.84
C MET A 112 -3.44 -9.05 -5.86
N LYS A 113 -4.18 -8.51 -6.83
CA LYS A 113 -5.62 -8.79 -6.99
C LYS A 113 -5.87 -10.26 -7.31
N ASN A 114 -5.09 -10.83 -8.22
CA ASN A 114 -5.18 -12.24 -8.59
C ASN A 114 -4.80 -13.16 -7.44
N PHE A 115 -3.74 -12.82 -6.68
CA PHE A 115 -3.34 -13.56 -5.50
C PHE A 115 -4.44 -13.60 -4.44
N LYS A 116 -4.99 -12.44 -4.06
CA LYS A 116 -6.11 -12.40 -3.11
C LYS A 116 -7.28 -13.27 -3.58
N LYS A 117 -7.66 -13.16 -4.85
CA LYS A 117 -8.77 -13.95 -5.42
C LYS A 117 -8.49 -15.46 -5.38
N ASN A 118 -7.29 -15.88 -5.76
CA ASN A 118 -6.93 -17.30 -5.93
C ASN A 118 -6.55 -17.99 -4.62
N THR A 119 -6.05 -17.24 -3.63
CA THR A 119 -5.43 -17.83 -2.43
C THR A 119 -6.36 -17.86 -1.23
N ILE A 120 -7.11 -16.77 -0.98
CA ILE A 120 -8.00 -16.69 0.18
C ILE A 120 -9.50 -16.81 -0.19
N GLY A 121 -9.87 -16.53 -1.45
CA GLY A 121 -11.26 -16.62 -1.92
C GLY A 121 -12.19 -15.55 -1.33
N GLU A 122 -13.50 -15.70 -1.56
CA GLU A 122 -14.50 -14.67 -1.19
C GLU A 122 -15.03 -14.81 0.25
N ARG A 123 -14.99 -16.02 0.82
CA ARG A 123 -15.47 -16.31 2.18
C ARG A 123 -14.45 -17.17 2.93
N PRO A 124 -13.30 -16.60 3.31
CA PRO A 124 -12.28 -17.36 4.00
C PRO A 124 -12.68 -17.70 5.43
N GLY A 125 -12.27 -18.88 5.87
CA GLY A 125 -12.28 -19.21 7.29
C GLY A 125 -11.23 -18.43 8.06
N VAL A 126 -11.32 -18.48 9.39
CA VAL A 126 -10.48 -17.67 10.28
C VAL A 126 -9.00 -18.07 10.16
N GLN A 127 -8.70 -19.36 10.05
CA GLN A 127 -7.32 -19.84 9.94
C GLN A 127 -6.70 -19.47 8.60
N ALA A 128 -7.45 -19.54 7.51
CA ALA A 128 -7.02 -19.08 6.20
C ALA A 128 -6.68 -17.58 6.19
N VAL A 129 -7.48 -16.74 6.86
CA VAL A 129 -7.20 -15.31 7.03
C VAL A 129 -5.87 -15.09 7.75
N PHE A 130 -5.60 -15.81 8.83
CA PHE A 130 -4.36 -15.66 9.57
C PHE A 130 -3.14 -16.15 8.80
N ALA A 131 -3.24 -17.32 8.15
CA ALA A 131 -2.20 -17.83 7.27
C ALA A 131 -1.85 -16.81 6.17
N TYR A 132 -2.88 -16.19 5.58
CA TYR A 132 -2.71 -15.14 4.59
C TYR A 132 -1.97 -13.93 5.15
N TYR A 133 -2.38 -13.39 6.31
CA TYR A 133 -1.69 -12.26 6.93
C TYR A 133 -0.24 -12.55 7.31
N GLY A 134 0.09 -13.80 7.67
CA GLY A 134 1.48 -14.20 7.97
C GLY A 134 2.40 -14.14 6.75
N MET A 135 1.90 -14.41 5.55
CA MET A 135 2.72 -14.42 4.33
C MET A 135 2.62 -13.15 3.49
N ILE A 136 1.51 -12.41 3.59
CA ILE A 136 1.16 -11.34 2.64
C ILE A 136 2.23 -10.25 2.58
N HIS A 137 2.85 -9.92 3.70
CA HIS A 137 3.92 -8.92 3.76
C HIS A 137 5.12 -9.30 2.88
N ASN A 138 5.60 -10.55 2.96
CA ASN A 138 6.73 -11.00 2.15
C ASN A 138 6.33 -11.17 0.68
N TYR A 139 5.10 -11.62 0.43
CA TYR A 139 4.55 -11.70 -0.92
C TYR A 139 4.48 -10.31 -1.59
N HIS A 140 4.02 -9.28 -0.86
CA HIS A 140 4.03 -7.89 -1.33
C HIS A 140 5.42 -7.45 -1.81
N ARG A 141 6.48 -7.78 -1.07
CA ARG A 141 7.85 -7.43 -1.45
C ARG A 141 8.26 -8.11 -2.75
N VAL A 142 8.00 -9.41 -2.89
CA VAL A 142 8.28 -10.18 -4.11
C VAL A 142 7.55 -9.61 -5.31
N VAL A 143 6.25 -9.35 -5.19
CA VAL A 143 5.45 -8.79 -6.28
C VAL A 143 5.90 -7.38 -6.66
N LYS A 144 6.21 -6.54 -5.67
CA LYS A 144 6.75 -5.18 -5.91
C LYS A 144 8.05 -5.25 -6.71
N MET A 145 9.00 -6.08 -6.27
CA MET A 145 10.28 -6.25 -6.96
C MET A 145 10.12 -6.79 -8.38
N ARG A 146 9.25 -7.79 -8.59
CA ARG A 146 8.94 -8.29 -9.94
C ARG A 146 8.41 -7.20 -10.84
N ALA A 147 7.50 -6.39 -10.34
CA ALA A 147 6.89 -5.33 -11.13
C ALA A 147 7.90 -4.23 -11.49
N GLN A 148 8.78 -3.87 -10.56
CA GLN A 148 9.87 -2.91 -10.77
C GLN A 148 10.93 -3.42 -11.75
N LEU A 149 11.31 -4.69 -11.66
CA LEU A 149 12.25 -5.33 -12.58
C LEU A 149 11.75 -5.39 -14.03
N ARG A 150 10.42 -5.35 -14.26
CA ARG A 150 9.86 -5.30 -15.63
C ARG A 150 10.12 -3.97 -16.35
N VAL A 151 10.43 -2.92 -15.60
CA VAL A 151 10.65 -1.57 -16.12
C VAL A 151 12.02 -1.02 -15.70
N ASP A 152 12.93 -1.90 -15.26
CA ASP A 152 14.29 -1.57 -14.81
C ASP A 152 14.33 -0.43 -13.76
N MET A 153 13.39 -0.45 -12.80
CA MET A 153 13.23 0.63 -11.81
C MET A 153 13.72 0.22 -10.43
N THR A 154 14.52 1.06 -9.78
CA THR A 154 14.93 0.84 -8.38
C THR A 154 13.91 1.41 -7.39
N ASP A 155 14.08 1.11 -6.11
CA ASP A 155 13.19 1.50 -5.02
C ASP A 155 13.36 2.99 -4.77
N GLU A 156 14.60 3.47 -4.86
CA GLU A 156 14.95 4.87 -4.80
C GLU A 156 14.32 5.66 -5.94
N GLU A 157 14.35 5.12 -7.18
CA GLU A 157 13.68 5.75 -8.33
C GLU A 157 12.17 5.81 -8.12
N ALA A 158 11.57 4.69 -7.73
CA ALA A 158 10.13 4.60 -7.51
C ALA A 158 9.64 5.54 -6.39
N ASP A 159 10.38 5.59 -5.28
CA ASP A 159 10.08 6.48 -4.15
C ASP A 159 10.27 7.95 -4.54
N TRP A 160 11.33 8.27 -5.28
CA TRP A 160 11.57 9.62 -5.78
C TRP A 160 10.44 10.09 -6.71
N ILE A 161 10.04 9.27 -7.69
CA ILE A 161 8.93 9.58 -8.61
C ILE A 161 7.63 9.75 -7.84
N ARG A 162 7.32 8.81 -6.92
CA ARG A 162 6.14 8.89 -6.05
C ARG A 162 6.11 10.23 -5.33
N ASP A 163 7.19 10.61 -4.66
CA ASP A 163 7.22 11.81 -3.83
C ASP A 163 7.02 13.08 -4.68
N ARG A 164 7.66 13.18 -5.86
CA ARG A 164 7.43 14.31 -6.79
C ARG A 164 5.98 14.40 -7.26
N ILE A 165 5.33 13.25 -7.52
CA ILE A 165 3.90 13.20 -7.92
C ILE A 165 3.01 13.64 -6.75
N MET A 166 3.30 13.19 -5.53
CA MET A 166 2.53 13.59 -4.34
C MET A 166 2.66 15.08 -4.04
N GLU A 167 3.84 15.66 -4.24
CA GLU A 167 4.05 17.10 -4.11
C GLU A 167 3.24 17.90 -5.12
N ALA A 168 3.21 17.47 -6.38
CA ALA A 168 2.39 18.07 -7.43
C ALA A 168 0.89 17.95 -7.11
N ALA A 169 0.46 16.78 -6.63
CA ALA A 169 -0.93 16.56 -6.20
C ALA A 169 -1.31 17.44 -5.00
N LEU A 170 -0.41 17.60 -4.02
CA LEU A 170 -0.61 18.48 -2.88
C LEU A 170 -0.71 19.94 -3.30
N PHE A 171 0.11 20.38 -4.26
CA PHE A 171 -0.02 21.72 -4.84
C PHE A 171 -1.42 21.93 -5.44
N ALA A 172 -1.92 20.97 -6.23
CA ALA A 172 -3.24 21.05 -6.85
C ALA A 172 -4.38 21.09 -5.81
N VAL A 173 -4.29 20.25 -4.76
CA VAL A 173 -5.27 20.23 -3.66
C VAL A 173 -5.28 21.54 -2.87
N LEU A 174 -4.11 22.09 -2.53
CA LEU A 174 -4.03 23.38 -1.83
C LEU A 174 -4.58 24.51 -2.68
N SER A 175 -4.27 24.51 -3.98
CA SER A 175 -4.78 25.50 -4.93
C SER A 175 -6.30 25.47 -5.04
N ALA A 176 -6.90 24.27 -5.07
CA ALA A 176 -8.35 24.09 -5.09
C ALA A 176 -9.01 24.50 -3.77
N LEU A 177 -8.37 24.25 -2.63
CA LEU A 177 -8.85 24.70 -1.32
C LEU A 177 -8.86 26.22 -1.19
N GLU A 178 -7.89 26.93 -1.77
CA GLU A 178 -7.83 28.40 -1.72
C GLU A 178 -8.87 29.11 -2.59
N ASP A 179 -9.37 28.48 -3.67
CA ASP A 179 -10.32 29.13 -4.59
C ASP A 179 -11.71 29.30 -3.97
N HIS A 180 -12.01 28.65 -2.84
CA HIS A 180 -13.27 28.70 -2.10
C HIS A 180 -14.56 28.41 -2.91
N GLN A 181 -14.44 27.98 -4.16
CA GLN A 181 -15.53 27.56 -5.03
C GLN A 181 -15.60 26.04 -5.05
N TYR A 182 -16.32 25.47 -4.07
CA TYR A 182 -16.58 24.04 -4.01
C TYR A 182 -17.99 23.76 -4.54
N GLU A 183 -18.15 22.68 -5.31
CA GLU A 183 -19.44 22.18 -5.77
C GLU A 183 -20.28 21.65 -4.60
N SER A 184 -19.65 21.17 -3.52
CA SER A 184 -20.32 20.71 -2.31
C SER A 184 -19.42 20.73 -1.06
N GLU A 185 -20.03 20.70 0.13
CA GLU A 185 -19.29 20.56 1.40
C GLU A 185 -18.60 19.19 1.49
N GLU A 186 -19.15 18.16 0.85
CA GLU A 186 -18.53 16.84 0.75
C GLU A 186 -17.22 16.90 -0.06
N GLN A 187 -17.21 17.63 -1.18
CA GLN A 187 -16.00 17.85 -1.97
C GLN A 187 -14.92 18.55 -1.15
N LYS A 188 -15.30 19.57 -0.38
CA LYS A 188 -14.38 20.28 0.52
C LYS A 188 -13.82 19.36 1.60
N GLN A 189 -14.66 18.57 2.28
CA GLN A 189 -14.21 17.59 3.28
C GLN A 189 -13.27 16.55 2.66
N HIS A 190 -13.52 16.13 1.42
CA HIS A 190 -12.65 15.20 0.72
C HIS A 190 -11.30 15.82 0.38
N LEU A 191 -11.26 17.05 -0.12
CA LEU A 191 -10.03 17.81 -0.36
C LEU A 191 -9.22 17.99 0.93
N GLU A 192 -9.87 18.32 2.04
CA GLU A 192 -9.26 18.44 3.37
C GLU A 192 -8.66 17.10 3.83
N SER A 193 -9.38 15.99 3.67
CA SER A 193 -8.88 14.65 3.98
C SER A 193 -7.68 14.26 3.11
N LEU A 194 -7.74 14.56 1.81
CA LEU A 194 -6.63 14.32 0.89
C LEU A 194 -5.42 15.16 1.23
N ARG A 195 -5.59 16.43 1.58
CA ARG A 195 -4.51 17.30 2.05
C ARG A 195 -3.77 16.66 3.22
N VAL A 196 -4.50 16.18 4.23
CA VAL A 196 -3.90 15.51 5.40
C VAL A 196 -3.15 14.24 4.98
N ASN A 197 -3.76 13.39 4.17
CA ASN A 197 -3.11 12.16 3.69
C ASN A 197 -1.84 12.44 2.87
N LEU A 198 -1.87 13.44 1.98
CA LEU A 198 -0.73 13.88 1.17
C LEU A 198 0.42 14.36 2.05
N TYR A 199 0.13 15.18 3.06
CA TYR A 199 1.14 15.60 4.03
C TYR A 199 1.73 14.43 4.82
N THR A 200 0.93 13.43 5.21
CA THR A 200 1.45 12.22 5.86
C THR A 200 2.36 11.41 4.93
N VAL A 201 1.98 11.25 3.66
CA VAL A 201 2.76 10.48 2.67
C VAL A 201 4.10 11.14 2.38
N ILE A 202 4.14 12.46 2.23
CA ILE A 202 5.36 13.25 2.00
C ILE A 202 6.22 13.36 3.29
N GLY A 203 5.69 12.86 4.43
CA GLY A 203 6.40 12.91 5.71
C GLY A 203 6.47 14.32 6.32
N ALA A 204 5.54 15.19 5.94
CA ALA A 204 5.36 16.51 6.53
C ALA A 204 4.64 16.44 7.90
N PHE A 205 3.93 15.35 8.19
CA PHE A 205 3.40 15.04 9.52
C PHE A 205 4.07 13.82 10.12
N LYS A 206 4.38 13.89 11.42
CA LYS A 206 4.97 12.78 12.18
C LYS A 206 3.94 12.28 13.19
N ASN A 207 3.38 11.11 12.92
CA ASN A 207 2.59 10.28 13.84
C ASN A 207 1.21 10.78 14.30
N ASN A 208 0.36 9.78 14.59
CA ASN A 208 -1.06 9.80 14.90
C ASN A 208 -1.46 10.46 16.23
N GLU A 209 -0.82 11.56 16.62
CA GLU A 209 -1.30 12.33 17.76
C GLU A 209 -1.86 13.65 17.24
N LYS A 210 -3.12 13.88 17.62
CA LYS A 210 -3.87 15.08 17.25
C LYS A 210 -3.07 16.32 17.64
N GLU A 211 -3.34 17.34 16.85
CA GLU A 211 -3.16 18.76 17.15
C GLU A 211 -1.82 19.36 16.71
N GLU A 212 -2.02 20.32 15.82
CA GLU A 212 -1.11 21.26 15.18
C GLU A 212 -0.24 20.67 14.05
N PRO A 213 -0.40 21.19 12.81
CA PRO A 213 0.62 20.99 11.81
C PRO A 213 1.88 21.63 12.36
N ILE A 214 2.85 20.83 12.82
CA ILE A 214 4.21 21.34 12.95
C ILE A 214 4.55 21.82 11.53
N PRO A 215 4.75 23.13 11.28
CA PRO A 215 5.35 23.52 10.03
C PRO A 215 6.74 22.89 10.09
N VAL A 216 6.93 21.74 9.46
CA VAL A 216 8.26 21.24 9.18
C VAL A 216 8.73 22.11 8.03
N PRO A 217 9.49 23.20 8.29
CA PRO A 217 9.76 24.23 7.28
C PRO A 217 10.74 23.72 6.22
N GLU A 218 11.30 22.52 6.41
CA GLU A 218 12.44 22.02 5.66
C GLU A 218 12.08 21.03 4.54
N LYS A 219 10.83 20.55 4.40
CA LYS A 219 10.53 19.46 3.44
C LYS A 219 9.58 19.77 2.30
N PHE A 220 8.50 20.52 2.51
CA PHE A 220 7.61 20.89 1.42
C PHE A 220 7.53 22.41 1.26
N ASN A 221 8.09 22.90 0.15
CA ASN A 221 7.92 24.27 -0.30
C ASN A 221 7.09 24.24 -1.59
N ARG A 222 5.82 24.66 -1.51
CA ARG A 222 4.92 24.70 -2.67
C ARG A 222 5.45 25.56 -3.83
N PHE A 223 6.28 26.56 -3.52
CA PHE A 223 6.90 27.43 -4.53
C PHE A 223 8.13 26.79 -5.19
N ALA A 224 8.65 25.70 -4.61
CA ALA A 224 9.75 24.94 -5.15
C ALA A 224 9.28 23.74 -6.00
N VAL A 225 7.98 23.41 -6.00
CA VAL A 225 7.44 22.34 -6.85
C VAL A 225 7.51 22.81 -8.31
N PRO A 226 8.25 22.12 -9.20
CA PRO A 226 8.36 22.58 -10.57
C PRO A 226 7.01 22.61 -11.29
N ARG A 227 6.81 23.63 -12.10
CA ARG A 227 5.58 23.82 -12.88
C ARG A 227 5.34 22.66 -13.84
N SER A 228 6.38 22.16 -14.49
CA SER A 228 6.28 20.97 -15.36
C SER A 228 5.79 19.72 -14.61
N ASN A 229 6.14 19.54 -13.33
CA ASN A 229 5.63 18.41 -12.54
C ASN A 229 4.13 18.53 -12.26
N ILE A 230 3.67 19.75 -11.96
CA ILE A 230 2.25 20.05 -11.73
C ILE A 230 1.47 19.80 -13.03
N GLU A 231 2.00 20.28 -14.14
CA GLU A 231 1.41 20.09 -15.47
C GLU A 231 1.27 18.60 -15.82
N LEU A 232 2.36 17.85 -15.69
CA LEU A 232 2.39 16.41 -15.93
C LEU A 232 1.41 15.67 -15.03
N PHE A 233 1.38 15.96 -13.73
CA PHE A 233 0.43 15.35 -12.80
C PHE A 233 -1.02 15.54 -13.27
N LEU A 234 -1.40 16.77 -13.61
CA LEU A 234 -2.76 17.08 -14.07
C LEU A 234 -3.07 16.34 -15.40
N ASP A 235 -2.13 16.31 -16.34
CA ASP A 235 -2.31 15.58 -17.60
C ASP A 235 -2.56 14.10 -17.37
N TYR A 236 -1.84 13.48 -16.43
CA TYR A 236 -2.05 12.08 -16.07
C TYR A 236 -3.35 11.86 -15.29
N TYR A 237 -3.69 12.76 -14.39
CA TYR A 237 -4.92 12.71 -13.59
C TYR A 237 -6.17 12.65 -14.47
N TYR A 238 -6.20 13.47 -15.53
CA TYR A 238 -7.33 13.55 -16.45
C TYR A 238 -7.40 12.46 -17.51
N ARG A 239 -6.44 11.53 -17.56
CA ARG A 239 -6.48 10.46 -18.57
C ARG A 239 -7.64 9.49 -18.28
N PRO A 240 -8.59 9.33 -19.21
CA PRO A 240 -9.81 8.55 -18.99
C PRO A 240 -9.55 7.05 -18.71
N ASN A 241 -8.43 6.51 -19.19
CA ASN A 241 -8.05 5.10 -18.99
C ASN A 241 -7.13 4.86 -17.78
N ARG A 242 -6.76 5.91 -17.03
CA ARG A 242 -5.74 5.86 -15.98
C ARG A 242 -6.16 6.55 -14.68
N SER A 243 -7.38 7.10 -14.61
CA SER A 243 -7.95 7.67 -13.38
C SER A 243 -7.82 6.71 -12.21
N GLY A 244 -7.94 5.39 -12.43
CA GLY A 244 -7.85 4.28 -11.48
C GLY A 244 -6.56 4.08 -10.66
N ILE A 245 -5.47 4.82 -10.88
CA ILE A 245 -4.21 4.63 -10.15
C ILE A 245 -4.43 5.00 -8.67
N ASN A 246 -4.56 3.99 -7.81
CA ASN A 246 -4.56 4.20 -6.37
C ASN A 246 -3.10 4.36 -5.93
N TRP A 247 -2.54 5.55 -6.11
CA TRP A 247 -1.25 5.92 -5.54
C TRP A 247 -1.29 5.53 -4.07
N THR A 248 -0.43 4.61 -3.63
CA THR A 248 -0.76 3.54 -2.68
C THR A 248 -1.17 3.94 -1.25
N LYS A 249 -1.39 5.22 -0.98
CA LYS A 249 -1.98 5.77 0.25
C LYS A 249 -2.95 6.95 0.04
N ILE A 250 -3.33 7.28 -1.20
CA ILE A 250 -4.17 8.44 -1.53
C ILE A 250 -5.18 8.02 -2.60
N HIS A 251 -6.42 7.84 -2.16
CA HIS A 251 -7.52 7.49 -3.05
C HIS A 251 -8.03 8.75 -3.75
N PHE A 252 -7.55 9.01 -4.96
CA PHE A 252 -8.14 10.04 -5.83
C PHE A 252 -9.43 9.57 -6.52
N ASN A 253 -9.75 8.27 -6.47
CA ASN A 253 -10.90 7.64 -7.13
C ASN A 253 -12.08 7.36 -6.21
N ARG A 254 -12.40 8.29 -5.31
CA ARG A 254 -13.68 8.19 -4.58
C ARG A 254 -14.81 8.68 -5.49
N PRO A 255 -16.08 8.27 -5.24
CA PRO A 255 -17.21 8.58 -6.13
C PRO A 255 -17.40 10.08 -6.39
N THR A 256 -16.85 10.94 -5.53
CA THR A 256 -16.68 12.37 -5.75
C THR A 256 -15.38 12.63 -6.53
N LEU A 257 -15.48 12.64 -7.87
CA LEU A 257 -14.38 13.06 -8.74
C LEU A 257 -13.98 14.50 -8.39
N ILE A 258 -12.70 14.73 -8.09
CA ILE A 258 -12.20 16.08 -7.83
C ILE A 258 -11.91 16.75 -9.17
N GLN A 259 -12.72 17.75 -9.52
CA GLN A 259 -12.43 18.61 -10.66
C GLN A 259 -11.42 19.67 -10.25
N PHE A 260 -10.17 19.49 -10.67
CA PHE A 260 -9.18 20.55 -10.61
C PHE A 260 -9.43 21.59 -11.73
N ASN A 261 -9.55 22.87 -11.39
CA ASN A 261 -9.53 23.89 -12.43
C ASN A 261 -8.10 24.06 -12.93
N ARG A 262 -7.76 23.39 -14.04
CA ARG A 262 -6.40 23.41 -14.62
C ARG A 262 -5.91 24.83 -14.85
N GLU A 263 -6.74 25.71 -15.41
CA GLU A 263 -6.34 27.08 -15.73
C GLU A 263 -5.95 27.84 -14.46
N THR A 264 -6.76 27.76 -13.41
CA THR A 264 -6.46 28.44 -12.14
C THR A 264 -5.21 27.88 -11.47
N ILE A 265 -5.04 26.55 -11.46
CA ILE A 265 -3.86 25.92 -10.86
C ILE A 265 -2.59 26.29 -11.64
N MET A 266 -2.63 26.27 -12.97
CA MET A 266 -1.49 26.64 -13.81
C MET A 266 -1.16 28.13 -13.70
N ALA A 267 -2.16 29.00 -13.52
CA ALA A 267 -1.94 30.41 -13.23
C ALA A 267 -1.21 30.61 -11.89
N LYS A 268 -1.60 29.88 -10.83
CA LYS A 268 -0.90 29.90 -9.53
C LYS A 268 0.52 29.34 -9.64
N ALA A 269 0.72 28.31 -10.46
CA ALA A 269 2.02 27.69 -10.71
C ALA A 269 2.94 28.53 -11.60
N ALA A 270 2.48 29.65 -12.19
CA ALA A 270 3.28 30.48 -13.09
C ALA A 270 4.53 31.08 -12.44
N ASN A 271 4.52 31.24 -11.11
CA ASN A 271 5.65 31.74 -10.33
C ASN A 271 6.65 30.65 -9.91
N ASN A 272 6.36 29.38 -10.18
CA ASN A 272 7.24 28.26 -9.87
C ASN A 272 8.27 28.06 -11.01
N PRO A 273 9.46 27.50 -10.71
CA PRO A 273 10.44 27.18 -11.76
C PRO A 273 9.83 26.20 -12.79
N PRO A 274 10.20 26.32 -14.09
CA PRO A 274 9.66 25.51 -15.17
C PRO A 274 10.01 24.03 -15.00
#